data_AF-A0A0D7KPF0-F1
#
_entry.id   AF-A0A0D7KPF0-F1
#
_cell.length_a   1.000
_cell.length_b   1.000
_cell.length_c   1.000
_cell.angle_alpha   90.00
_cell.angle_beta   90.00
_cell.angle_gamma   90.00
#
_symmetry.space_group_name_H-M   'P 1'
#
loop_
_entity.id
_entity.type
_entity.pdbx_description
1 polymer ?
#
loop_
_entity_poly.entity_id
_entity_poly.type
_entity_poly.pdbx_seq_one_letter_code
_entity_poly.pdbx_strand_id
1 'polypeptide(L)'
;MTTLYSDLRTNANVKHSISTLQQLLASLTQQEVITCHIPFIEHTMYPEHSIFIYTEQQLNHPESPFRLKRKLQEDEVVIAYLESRGLLVAAGLESALSKACLKLGSLLAEQCAALPQAARPRLKEIFWQGVHPRAV
;
A
#
# COMPACT_ATOMS: atom_id res chain seq x y z
N MET A 1 6.76 1.50 -14.55
CA MET A 1 5.70 0.53 -14.27
C MET A 1 5.70 0.28 -12.77
N THR A 2 4.54 0.40 -12.12
CA THR A 2 4.39 0.16 -10.66
C THR A 2 3.56 -1.10 -10.48
N THR A 3 3.88 -1.91 -9.47
CA THR A 3 3.15 -3.14 -9.14
C THR A 3 2.51 -3.03 -7.75
N LEU A 4 1.21 -3.27 -7.68
CA LEU A 4 0.44 -3.38 -6.45
C LEU A 4 0.30 -4.86 -6.07
N TYR A 5 0.77 -5.24 -4.90
CA TYR A 5 0.68 -6.58 -4.33
C TYR A 5 -0.37 -6.61 -3.22
N SER A 6 -1.29 -7.57 -3.29
CA SER A 6 -2.32 -7.74 -2.25
C SER A 6 -2.76 -9.21 -2.16
N ASP A 7 -3.39 -9.58 -1.04
CA ASP A 7 -4.00 -10.91 -0.91
C ASP A 7 -5.33 -10.99 -1.70
N LEU A 8 -5.57 -12.11 -2.38
CA LEU A 8 -6.82 -12.39 -3.12
C LEU A 8 -8.06 -12.47 -2.21
N ARG A 9 -7.85 -12.80 -0.93
CA ARG A 9 -8.88 -12.99 0.09
C ARG A 9 -9.38 -11.68 0.71
N THR A 10 -8.86 -10.54 0.25
CA THR A 10 -9.36 -9.23 0.69
C THR A 10 -10.83 -9.03 0.31
N ASN A 11 -11.57 -8.31 1.17
CA ASN A 11 -12.97 -8.01 0.94
C ASN A 11 -13.21 -7.06 -0.27
N ALA A 12 -14.48 -6.91 -0.66
CA ALA A 12 -14.86 -6.08 -1.81
C ALA A 12 -14.47 -4.60 -1.67
N ASN A 13 -14.54 -4.04 -0.46
CA ASN A 13 -14.19 -2.63 -0.22
C ASN A 13 -12.69 -2.38 -0.38
N VAL A 14 -11.85 -3.31 0.09
CA VAL A 14 -10.40 -3.25 -0.10
C VAL A 14 -10.06 -3.42 -1.59
N LYS A 15 -10.67 -4.38 -2.28
CA LYS A 15 -10.49 -4.56 -3.73
C LYS A 15 -10.85 -3.31 -4.53
N HIS A 16 -11.98 -2.67 -4.18
CA HIS A 16 -12.36 -1.40 -4.78
C HIS A 16 -11.32 -0.30 -4.51
N SER A 17 -10.86 -0.18 -3.26
CA SER A 17 -9.86 0.82 -2.87
C SER A 17 -8.51 0.63 -3.60
N ILE A 18 -8.08 -0.63 -3.78
CA ILE A 18 -6.87 -0.97 -4.55
C ILE A 18 -7.06 -0.61 -6.03
N SER A 19 -8.22 -0.91 -6.61
CA SER A 19 -8.53 -0.55 -8.00
C SER A 19 -8.54 0.97 -8.21
N THR A 20 -9.14 1.73 -7.29
CA THR A 20 -9.08 3.20 -7.31
C THR A 20 -7.65 3.72 -7.21
N LEU A 21 -6.83 3.14 -6.32
CA LEU A 21 -5.42 3.49 -6.20
C LEU A 21 -4.64 3.16 -7.48
N GLN A 22 -4.91 2.02 -8.13
CA GLN A 22 -4.31 1.63 -9.39
C GLN A 22 -4.63 2.66 -10.50
N GLN A 23 -5.90 3.05 -10.64
CA GLN A 23 -6.33 4.05 -11.61
C GLN A 23 -5.70 5.42 -11.36
N LEU A 24 -5.63 5.84 -10.09
CA LEU A 24 -4.98 7.08 -9.70
C LEU A 24 -3.50 7.08 -10.06
N LEU A 25 -2.77 6.03 -9.69
CA LEU A 25 -1.35 5.88 -10.01
C LEU A 25 -1.11 5.90 -11.52
N ALA A 26 -1.93 5.20 -12.30
CA ALA A 26 -1.84 5.21 -13.76
C ALA A 26 -2.07 6.62 -14.33
N SER A 27 -3.04 7.35 -13.81
CA SER A 27 -3.33 8.74 -14.19
C SER A 27 -2.18 9.69 -13.83
N LEU A 28 -1.65 9.60 -12.60
CA LEU A 28 -0.57 10.48 -12.14
C LEU A 28 0.73 10.25 -12.90
N THR A 29 1.04 8.99 -13.23
CA THR A 29 2.32 8.61 -13.84
C THR A 29 2.27 8.50 -15.35
N GLN A 30 1.08 8.44 -15.95
CA GLN A 30 0.88 8.08 -17.36
C GLN A 30 1.54 6.74 -17.72
N GLN A 31 1.60 5.81 -16.76
CA GLN A 31 2.17 4.47 -16.93
C GLN A 31 1.17 3.40 -16.52
N GLU A 32 1.34 2.22 -17.09
CA GLU A 32 0.62 1.04 -16.65
C GLU A 32 0.98 0.69 -15.19
N VAL A 33 -0.04 0.32 -14.43
CA VAL A 33 0.07 -0.18 -13.05
C VAL A 33 -0.50 -1.58 -13.03
N ILE A 34 0.32 -2.54 -12.62
CA ILE A 34 -0.04 -3.95 -12.54
C ILE A 34 -0.54 -4.26 -11.14
N THR A 35 -1.58 -5.07 -11.03
CA THR A 35 -2.01 -5.64 -9.75
C THR A 35 -1.69 -7.13 -9.74
N CYS A 36 -0.96 -7.57 -8.72
CA CYS A 36 -0.59 -8.96 -8.49
C CYS A 36 -1.18 -9.44 -7.17
N HIS A 37 -1.64 -10.69 -7.16
CA HIS A 37 -2.18 -11.31 -5.97
C HIS A 37 -1.21 -12.33 -5.41
N ILE A 38 -0.61 -12.03 -4.26
CA ILE A 38 0.30 -12.94 -3.56
C ILE A 38 -0.09 -13.00 -2.07
N PRO A 39 -0.05 -14.18 -1.45
CA PRO A 39 -0.50 -14.35 -0.08
C PRO A 39 0.44 -13.71 0.95
N PHE A 40 1.73 -13.57 0.61
CA PHE A 40 2.76 -13.09 1.52
C PHE A 40 3.65 -12.03 0.86
N ILE A 41 4.25 -11.20 1.70
CA ILE A 41 5.22 -10.18 1.25
C ILE A 41 6.57 -10.84 0.99
N GLU A 42 7.02 -10.76 -0.25
CA GLU A 42 8.29 -11.34 -0.71
C GLU A 42 9.31 -10.27 -1.07
N HIS A 43 10.57 -10.66 -1.20
CA HIS A 43 11.58 -9.78 -1.80
C HIS A 43 11.27 -9.54 -3.27
N THR A 44 11.52 -8.32 -3.73
CA THR A 44 11.30 -7.92 -5.12
C THR A 44 12.59 -7.40 -5.72
N MET A 45 12.77 -7.64 -7.02
CA MET A 45 13.89 -7.09 -7.79
C MET A 45 13.79 -5.57 -7.95
N TYR A 46 12.58 -5.00 -7.85
CA TYR A 46 12.33 -3.57 -8.03
C TYR A 46 11.52 -2.99 -6.86
N PRO A 47 12.10 -2.86 -5.66
CA PRO A 47 11.43 -2.32 -4.47
C PRO A 47 10.86 -0.92 -4.70
N GLU A 48 11.56 -0.09 -5.45
CA GLU A 48 11.15 1.26 -5.80
C GLU A 48 9.95 1.34 -6.78
N HIS A 49 9.42 0.19 -7.25
CA HIS A 49 8.20 0.07 -8.06
C HIS A 49 7.10 -0.72 -7.35
N SER A 50 7.36 -1.23 -6.15
CA SER A 50 6.51 -2.24 -5.53
C SER A 50 5.76 -1.64 -4.35
N ILE A 51 4.44 -1.86 -4.30
CA ILE A 51 3.57 -1.44 -3.21
C ILE A 51 2.83 -2.67 -2.69
N PHE A 52 3.01 -3.01 -1.43
CA PHE A 52 2.37 -4.15 -0.75
C PHE A 52 1.25 -3.65 0.14
N ILE A 53 0.04 -4.21 0.01
CA ILE A 53 -1.17 -3.76 0.71
C ILE A 53 -1.76 -4.95 1.49
N TYR A 54 -1.59 -4.93 2.82
CA TYR A 54 -1.92 -6.07 3.68
C TYR A 54 -2.51 -5.64 5.03
N THR A 55 -3.32 -6.52 5.62
CA THR A 55 -3.71 -6.41 7.04
C THR A 55 -2.64 -7.02 7.94
N GLU A 56 -2.66 -6.63 9.22
CA GLU A 56 -1.81 -7.23 10.25
C GLU A 56 -1.97 -8.76 10.29
N GLN A 57 -3.21 -9.26 10.20
CA GLN A 57 -3.50 -10.69 10.21
C GLN A 57 -2.81 -11.42 9.05
N GLN A 58 -2.81 -10.86 7.84
CA GLN A 58 -2.15 -11.45 6.68
C GLN A 58 -0.63 -11.46 6.86
N LEU A 59 -0.05 -10.40 7.43
CA LEU A 59 1.39 -10.31 7.71
C LEU A 59 1.84 -11.30 8.79
N ASN A 60 0.99 -11.57 9.78
CA ASN A 60 1.27 -12.46 10.90
C ASN A 60 1.03 -13.95 10.59
N HIS A 61 0.65 -14.31 9.35
CA HIS A 61 0.48 -15.70 8.96
C HIS A 61 1.76 -16.51 9.23
N PRO A 62 1.70 -17.73 9.82
CA PRO A 62 2.89 -18.51 10.19
C PRO A 62 3.91 -18.66 9.07
N GLU A 63 3.44 -18.83 7.83
CA GLU A 63 4.27 -19.02 6.64
C GLU A 63 4.78 -17.71 6.01
N SER A 64 4.28 -16.55 6.43
CA SER A 64 4.77 -15.27 5.91
C SER A 64 6.25 -15.08 6.32
N PRO A 65 7.16 -14.66 5.42
CA PRO A 65 8.56 -14.39 5.74
C PRO A 65 8.77 -12.99 6.35
N PHE A 66 7.70 -12.25 6.61
CA PHE A 66 7.71 -10.91 7.16
C PHE A 66 6.87 -10.82 8.43
N ARG A 67 7.36 -10.10 9.43
CA ARG A 67 6.61 -9.78 10.66
C ARG A 67 6.78 -8.31 11.00
N LEU A 68 5.69 -7.68 11.42
CA LEU A 68 5.76 -6.37 12.04
C LEU A 68 6.42 -6.49 13.42
N LYS A 69 7.23 -5.50 13.79
CA LYS A 69 7.90 -5.46 15.10
C LYS A 69 6.93 -5.20 16.26
N ARG A 70 5.74 -4.66 15.97
CA ARG A 70 4.69 -4.38 16.94
C ARG A 70 3.33 -4.73 16.34
N LYS A 71 2.36 -4.98 17.21
CA LYS A 71 0.98 -5.15 16.80
C LYS A 71 0.35 -3.82 16.41
N LEU A 72 -0.54 -3.85 15.42
CA LEU A 72 -1.35 -2.70 15.02
C LEU A 72 -2.70 -2.77 15.72
N GLN A 73 -3.20 -1.63 16.18
CA GLN A 73 -4.60 -1.56 16.61
C GLN A 73 -5.54 -1.66 15.40
N GLU A 74 -6.80 -2.01 15.64
CA GLU A 74 -7.80 -2.26 14.57
C GLU A 74 -7.90 -1.13 13.54
N ASP A 75 -7.85 0.12 14.01
CA ASP A 75 -7.96 1.34 13.20
C ASP A 75 -6.59 1.97 12.85
N GLU A 76 -5.49 1.33 13.24
CA GLU A 76 -4.13 1.81 12.99
C GLU A 76 -3.64 1.41 11.60
N VAL A 77 -2.89 2.31 10.99
CA VAL A 77 -2.30 2.17 9.67
C VAL A 77 -0.84 2.61 9.71
N VAL A 78 -0.01 1.90 8.98
CA VAL A 78 1.40 2.22 8.72
C VAL A 78 1.67 2.13 7.23
N ILE A 79 2.24 3.19 6.68
CA ILE A 79 2.80 3.26 5.33
C ILE A 79 4.30 3.49 5.50
N ALA A 80 5.13 2.55 5.07
CA ALA A 80 6.58 2.65 5.23
C ALA A 80 7.32 1.92 4.12
N TYR A 81 8.42 2.51 3.66
CA TYR A 81 9.29 1.88 2.68
C TYR A 81 10.23 0.85 3.31
N LEU A 82 10.34 -0.32 2.68
CA LEU A 82 11.22 -1.42 3.06
C LEU A 82 12.25 -1.64 1.94
N GLU A 83 13.54 -1.50 2.22
CA GLU A 83 14.58 -1.51 1.17
C GLU A 83 14.56 -2.76 0.27
N SER A 84 14.23 -3.94 0.80
CA SER A 84 14.20 -5.19 0.01
C SER A 84 12.84 -5.54 -0.61
N ARG A 85 11.80 -4.75 -0.33
CA ARG A 85 10.40 -5.11 -0.62
C ARG A 85 9.63 -3.97 -1.29
N GLY A 86 9.92 -2.72 -0.99
CA GLY A 86 9.19 -1.57 -1.49
C GLY A 86 8.27 -0.97 -0.45
N LEU A 87 7.25 -0.24 -0.89
CA LEU A 87 6.34 0.45 0.01
C LEU A 87 5.34 -0.53 0.62
N LEU A 88 5.34 -0.67 1.94
CA LEU A 88 4.33 -1.42 2.68
C LEU A 88 3.21 -0.49 3.15
N VAL A 89 1.98 -0.84 2.84
CA VAL A 89 0.74 -0.34 3.44
C VAL A 89 0.18 -1.45 4.31
N ALA A 90 0.30 -1.29 5.63
CA ALA A 90 -0.20 -2.21 6.64
C ALA A 90 -1.30 -1.56 7.46
N ALA A 91 -2.37 -2.31 7.77
CA ALA A 91 -3.44 -1.84 8.64
C ALA A 91 -3.90 -2.93 9.61
N GLY A 92 -4.46 -2.56 10.76
CA GLY A 92 -5.01 -3.54 11.71
C GLY A 92 -6.13 -4.38 11.08
N LEU A 93 -7.15 -3.70 10.54
CA LEU A 93 -8.29 -4.33 9.85
C LEU A 93 -8.42 -3.88 8.39
N GLU A 94 -9.23 -4.61 7.63
CA GLU A 94 -9.55 -4.27 6.24
C GLU A 94 -10.26 -2.91 6.08
N SER A 95 -11.08 -2.49 7.04
CA SER A 95 -11.73 -1.18 7.04
C SER A 95 -10.70 -0.03 7.10
N ALA A 96 -9.68 -0.20 7.94
CA ALA A 96 -8.55 0.72 8.03
C ALA A 96 -7.65 0.62 6.78
N LEU A 97 -7.52 -0.56 6.18
CA LEU A 97 -6.76 -0.76 4.94
C LEU A 97 -7.36 -0.02 3.75
N SER A 98 -8.68 -0.01 3.60
CA SER A 98 -9.37 0.81 2.59
C SER A 98 -9.03 2.31 2.75
N LYS A 99 -9.06 2.81 3.99
CA LYS A 99 -8.66 4.20 4.29
C LYS A 99 -7.17 4.44 4.03
N ALA A 100 -6.32 3.46 4.31
CA ALA A 100 -4.90 3.51 4.02
C ALA A 100 -4.61 3.69 2.53
N CYS A 101 -5.35 2.98 1.65
CA CYS A 101 -5.25 3.16 0.21
C CYS A 101 -5.61 4.59 -0.23
N LEU A 102 -6.67 5.18 0.34
CA LEU A 102 -7.03 6.57 0.09
C LEU A 102 -5.94 7.53 0.57
N LYS A 103 -5.41 7.31 1.77
CA LYS A 103 -4.34 8.14 2.32
C LYS A 103 -3.06 8.05 1.47
N LEU A 104 -2.68 6.85 1.03
CA LEU A 104 -1.58 6.65 0.11
C LEU A 104 -1.82 7.40 -1.21
N GLY A 105 -3.02 7.32 -1.76
CA GLY A 105 -3.41 8.07 -2.96
C GLY A 105 -3.19 9.57 -2.82
N SER A 106 -3.61 10.16 -1.69
CA SER A 106 -3.36 11.58 -1.36
C SER A 106 -1.87 11.91 -1.34
N LEU A 107 -1.06 11.11 -0.64
CA LEU A 107 0.39 11.34 -0.52
C LEU A 107 1.09 11.26 -1.89
N LEU A 108 0.68 10.31 -2.72
CA LEU A 108 1.21 10.16 -4.08
C LEU A 108 0.79 11.34 -4.98
N ALA A 109 -0.46 11.77 -4.90
CA ALA A 109 -0.95 12.93 -5.65
C ALA A 109 -0.21 14.21 -5.26
N GLU A 110 -0.01 14.44 -3.96
CA GLU A 110 0.77 15.58 -3.43
C GLU A 110 2.22 15.54 -3.95
N GLN A 111 2.88 14.38 -3.90
CA GLN A 111 4.25 14.24 -4.39
C GLN A 111 4.36 14.45 -5.90
N CYS A 112 3.40 13.94 -6.68
CA CYS A 112 3.39 14.11 -8.14
C CYS A 112 3.02 15.53 -8.56
N ALA A 113 2.17 16.24 -7.82
CA ALA A 113 1.84 17.64 -8.08
C ALA A 113 3.04 18.57 -7.92
N ALA A 114 3.99 18.21 -7.06
CA ALA A 114 5.24 18.97 -6.86
C ALA A 114 6.29 18.74 -7.97
N LEU A 115 6.03 17.86 -8.94
CA LEU A 115 7.00 17.46 -9.96
C LEU A 115 6.56 17.92 -11.36
N PRO A 116 7.44 18.55 -12.16
CA PRO A 116 7.13 18.91 -13.53
C PRO A 116 7.12 17.67 -14.44
N GLN A 117 5.91 17.29 -14.90
CA GLN A 117 5.58 16.24 -15.89
C GLN A 117 5.91 14.78 -15.54
N ALA A 118 4.87 13.92 -15.64
CA ALA A 118 4.92 12.44 -15.70
C ALA A 118 5.97 11.79 -14.79
N ALA A 119 6.13 12.35 -13.59
CA ALA A 119 7.18 11.93 -12.69
C ALA A 119 6.74 10.70 -11.93
N ARG A 120 7.66 9.75 -11.85
CA ARG A 120 7.46 8.51 -11.11
C ARG A 120 7.39 8.82 -9.61
N PRO A 121 6.41 8.26 -8.87
CA PRO A 121 6.30 8.48 -7.44
C PRO A 121 7.55 7.96 -6.73
N ARG A 122 8.13 8.77 -5.84
CA ARG A 122 9.31 8.40 -5.07
C ARG A 122 8.84 7.69 -3.81
N LEU A 123 8.55 6.40 -3.96
CA LEU A 123 8.02 5.57 -2.88
C LEU A 123 8.90 5.57 -1.61
N LYS A 124 10.23 5.72 -1.78
CA LYS A 124 11.21 5.80 -0.68
C LYS A 124 10.98 6.97 0.27
N GLU A 125 10.39 8.06 -0.22
CA GLU A 125 10.15 9.28 0.55
C GLU A 125 8.80 9.25 1.28
N ILE A 126 8.00 8.19 1.07
CA ILE A 126 6.66 8.07 1.66
C ILE A 126 6.76 7.36 3.02
N PHE A 127 6.37 8.09 4.05
CA PHE A 127 6.12 7.54 5.37
C PHE A 127 4.85 8.15 5.95
N TRP A 128 3.99 7.30 6.52
CA TRP A 128 2.84 7.76 7.28
C TRP A 128 2.45 6.74 8.33
N GLN A 129 2.12 7.21 9.53
CA GLN A 129 1.56 6.37 10.59
C GLN A 129 0.44 7.16 11.25
N GLY A 130 -0.68 6.51 11.49
CA GLY A 130 -1.82 7.16 12.14
C GLY A 130 -2.93 6.20 12.48
N VAL A 131 -3.89 6.74 13.22
CA VAL A 131 -5.17 6.07 13.51
C VAL A 131 -6.21 6.75 12.65
N HIS A 132 -6.96 5.97 11.87
CA HIS A 132 -8.08 6.50 11.11
C HIS A 132 -9.35 6.40 11.96
N PRO A 133 -9.98 7.51 12.36
CA PRO A 133 -11.13 7.46 13.26
C PRO A 133 -12.25 6.61 12.67
N ARG A 134 -12.95 5.86 13.54
CA ARG A 134 -14.23 5.24 13.21
C ARG A 134 -15.20 6.37 12.87
N ALA A 135 -15.89 6.25 11.74
CA ALA A 135 -17.06 7.09 11.50
C ALA A 135 -18.08 6.72 12.58
N VAL A 136 -18.41 7.69 13.45
CA VAL A 136 -19.48 7.58 14.45
C VAL A 136 -20.81 7.82 13.74
#